data_AF-A0A1A9A7M4-F1
#
_entry.id   AF-A0A1A9A7M4-F1
#
_cell.length_a   1.000
_cell.length_b   1.000
_cell.length_c   1.000
_cell.angle_alpha   90.00
_cell.angle_beta   90.00
_cell.angle_gamma   90.00
#
_symmetry.space_group_name_H-M   'P 1'
#
loop_
_entity.id
_entity.type
_entity.pdbx_description
1 polymer ?
#
loop_
_entity_poly.entity_id
_entity_poly.type
_entity_poly.pdbx_seq_one_letter_code
_entity_poly.pdbx_strand_id
1 'polypeptide(L)'
;MRHLWSFLAGLVVAPLTWVLVTLGQDGSGRTVHRWVELGTYSTPNLIEPAVYLGVAGILLGLLATLRFSPLGPLVAGLLLAVPYVGMFVAPFSVRDRVPENWKVLGDPLPLRLPLENGTLFLIGVLLLMAVFSVQRWRRWPAPATGAELTPVDQPDETPRSFGDWPPADARQDPDPAPLSLGYPDTPTEPLPRRTGGESPWSAPPRATGRPEGTAETR
;
A
#
# COMPACT_ATOMS: atom_id res chain seq x y z
N MET A 1 -8.14 4.32 -23.01
CA MET A 1 -8.14 2.83 -23.05
C MET A 1 -7.74 2.16 -21.73
N ARG A 2 -6.80 2.72 -20.93
CA ARG A 2 -6.31 2.09 -19.68
C ARG A 2 -7.38 1.87 -18.59
N HIS A 3 -8.42 2.71 -18.54
CA HIS A 3 -9.55 2.58 -17.61
C HIS A 3 -10.59 1.52 -18.03
N LEU A 4 -10.61 1.14 -19.31
CA LEU A 4 -11.52 0.09 -19.79
C LEU A 4 -11.04 -1.29 -19.32
N TRP A 5 -9.71 -1.48 -19.31
CA TRP A 5 -9.09 -2.70 -18.81
C TRP A 5 -9.29 -2.90 -17.30
N SER A 6 -9.21 -1.84 -16.50
CA SER A 6 -9.49 -1.93 -15.06
C SER A 6 -10.97 -2.18 -14.76
N PHE A 7 -11.87 -1.55 -15.51
CA PHE A 7 -13.31 -1.83 -15.44
C PHE A 7 -13.60 -3.30 -15.74
N LEU A 8 -13.09 -3.81 -16.86
CA LEU A 8 -13.28 -5.19 -17.28
C LEU A 8 -12.66 -6.17 -16.28
N ALA A 9 -11.48 -5.84 -15.74
CA ALA A 9 -10.87 -6.61 -14.67
C ALA A 9 -11.78 -6.68 -13.44
N GLY A 10 -12.34 -5.55 -12.97
CA GLY A 10 -13.30 -5.55 -11.84
C GLY A 10 -14.56 -6.36 -12.14
N LEU A 11 -15.10 -6.24 -13.35
CA LEU A 11 -16.30 -6.95 -13.80
C LEU A 11 -16.10 -8.47 -13.85
N VAL A 12 -14.91 -8.94 -14.22
CA VAL A 12 -14.59 -10.38 -14.30
C VAL A 12 -14.10 -10.93 -12.96
N VAL A 13 -13.29 -10.16 -12.23
CA VAL A 13 -12.71 -10.60 -10.95
C VAL A 13 -13.77 -10.72 -9.86
N ALA A 14 -14.81 -9.88 -9.85
CA ALA A 14 -15.88 -9.98 -8.86
C ALA A 14 -16.64 -11.32 -8.87
N PRO A 15 -17.23 -11.79 -9.99
CA PRO A 15 -17.91 -13.09 -10.01
C PRO A 15 -16.92 -14.24 -9.80
N LEU A 16 -15.69 -14.13 -10.30
CA LEU A 16 -14.65 -15.14 -10.07
C LEU A 16 -14.34 -15.25 -8.57
N THR A 17 -14.14 -14.11 -7.89
CA THR A 17 -13.89 -14.06 -6.44
C THR A 17 -15.06 -14.66 -5.67
N TRP A 18 -16.30 -14.35 -6.04
CA TRP A 18 -17.48 -14.93 -5.40
C TRP A 18 -17.44 -16.47 -5.49
N VAL A 19 -17.18 -17.03 -6.66
CA VAL A 19 -17.07 -18.49 -6.85
C VAL A 19 -15.94 -19.07 -5.99
N LEU A 20 -14.74 -18.48 -6.02
CA LEU A 20 -13.60 -18.99 -5.25
C LEU A 20 -13.84 -18.91 -3.74
N VAL A 21 -14.43 -17.82 -3.25
CA VAL A 21 -14.79 -17.68 -1.84
C VAL A 21 -15.84 -18.73 -1.46
N THR A 22 -16.83 -18.98 -2.33
CA THR A 22 -17.84 -20.02 -2.11
C THR A 22 -17.19 -21.40 -1.94
N LEU A 23 -16.33 -21.79 -2.89
CA LEU A 23 -15.63 -23.08 -2.86
C LEU A 23 -14.73 -23.21 -1.63
N GLY A 24 -14.01 -22.14 -1.29
CA GLY A 24 -13.14 -22.11 -0.12
C GLY A 24 -13.89 -22.22 1.20
N GLN A 25 -14.98 -21.46 1.36
CA GLN A 25 -15.80 -21.47 2.58
C GLN A 25 -16.57 -22.79 2.74
N ASP A 26 -17.21 -23.27 1.67
CA ASP A 26 -17.98 -24.51 1.70
C ASP A 26 -17.08 -25.73 1.90
N GLY A 27 -15.94 -25.81 1.19
CA GLY A 27 -14.95 -26.87 1.37
C GLY A 27 -14.36 -26.90 2.78
N SER A 28 -14.04 -25.72 3.35
CA SER A 28 -13.58 -25.62 4.74
C SER A 28 -14.64 -26.09 5.73
N GLY A 29 -15.89 -25.66 5.55
CA GLY A 29 -17.02 -26.05 6.40
C GLY A 29 -17.28 -27.56 6.38
N ARG A 30 -17.32 -28.15 5.18
CA ARG A 30 -17.50 -29.61 5.00
C ARG A 30 -16.36 -30.41 5.65
N THR A 31 -15.11 -29.97 5.48
CA THR A 31 -13.96 -30.64 6.09
C THR A 31 -13.99 -30.58 7.61
N VAL A 32 -14.26 -29.41 8.19
CA VAL A 32 -14.34 -29.25 9.65
C VAL A 32 -15.52 -30.05 10.23
N HIS A 33 -16.69 -29.99 9.58
CA HIS A 33 -17.85 -30.75 10.04
C HIS A 33 -17.58 -32.26 10.05
N ARG A 34 -16.93 -32.78 9.00
CA ARG A 34 -16.50 -34.18 8.92
C ARG A 34 -15.54 -34.56 10.05
N TRP A 35 -14.61 -33.68 10.44
CA TRP A 35 -13.69 -33.97 11.54
C TRP A 35 -14.42 -34.09 12.87
N VAL A 36 -15.40 -33.22 13.11
CA VAL A 36 -16.25 -33.28 14.31
C VAL A 36 -17.07 -34.57 14.33
N GLU A 37 -17.64 -34.96 13.19
CA GLU A 37 -18.45 -36.18 13.06
C GLU A 37 -17.62 -37.46 13.26
N LEU A 38 -16.41 -37.52 12.68
CA LEU A 38 -15.54 -38.70 12.76
C LEU A 38 -14.64 -38.72 14.00
N GLY A 39 -14.53 -37.62 14.75
CA GLY A 39 -13.60 -37.48 15.87
C GLY A 39 -12.12 -37.52 15.46
N THR A 40 -11.80 -37.32 14.18
CA THR A 40 -10.44 -37.37 13.63
C THR A 40 -10.16 -36.16 12.75
N TYR A 41 -8.92 -35.65 12.77
CA TYR A 41 -8.51 -34.52 11.94
C TYR A 41 -7.51 -34.96 10.85
N SER A 42 -7.61 -34.32 9.68
CA SER A 42 -6.66 -34.51 8.57
C SER A 42 -6.43 -33.19 7.86
N THR A 43 -5.37 -32.48 8.25
CA THR A 43 -4.98 -31.17 7.70
C THR A 43 -4.86 -31.12 6.17
N PRO A 44 -4.40 -32.17 5.46
CA PRO A 44 -4.38 -32.18 3.99
C PRO A 44 -5.73 -31.85 3.34
N ASN A 45 -6.85 -32.21 3.99
CA ASN A 45 -8.20 -31.92 3.49
C ASN A 45 -8.56 -30.42 3.52
N LEU A 46 -7.75 -29.56 4.17
CA LEU A 46 -7.90 -28.10 4.14
C LEU A 46 -7.06 -27.42 3.05
N ILE A 47 -6.14 -28.14 2.40
CA ILE A 47 -5.26 -27.53 1.40
C ILE A 47 -6.09 -27.04 0.21
N GLU A 48 -7.00 -27.88 -0.30
CA GLU A 48 -7.87 -27.53 -1.42
C GLU A 48 -8.70 -26.26 -1.17
N PRO A 49 -9.51 -26.15 -0.10
CA PRO A 49 -10.24 -24.91 0.18
C PRO A 49 -9.32 -23.72 0.47
N ALA A 50 -8.16 -23.94 1.10
CA ALA A 50 -7.18 -22.88 1.33
C ALA A 50 -6.59 -22.32 0.03
N VAL A 51 -6.38 -23.15 -1.01
CA VAL A 51 -5.93 -22.69 -2.32
C VAL A 51 -6.97 -21.78 -2.96
N TYR A 52 -8.26 -22.13 -2.91
CA TYR A 52 -9.31 -21.26 -3.45
C TYR A 52 -9.36 -19.90 -2.75
N LEU A 53 -9.28 -19.88 -1.42
CA LEU A 53 -9.22 -18.62 -0.65
C LEU A 53 -7.94 -17.84 -0.91
N GLY A 54 -6.80 -18.52 -1.05
CA GLY A 54 -5.51 -17.92 -1.36
C GLY A 54 -5.54 -17.21 -2.71
N VAL A 55 -6.05 -17.89 -3.75
CA VAL A 55 -6.19 -17.30 -5.09
C VAL A 55 -7.19 -16.13 -5.07
N ALA A 56 -8.32 -16.25 -4.37
CA ALA A 56 -9.26 -15.15 -4.20
C ALA A 56 -8.59 -13.93 -3.54
N GLY A 57 -7.83 -14.16 -2.46
CA GLY A 57 -7.08 -13.12 -1.76
C GLY A 57 -6.05 -12.43 -2.65
N ILE A 58 -5.33 -13.19 -3.48
CA ILE A 58 -4.37 -12.63 -4.45
C ILE A 58 -5.10 -11.76 -5.48
N LEU A 59 -6.19 -12.23 -6.06
CA LEU A 59 -6.98 -11.47 -7.04
C LEU A 59 -7.49 -10.16 -6.44
N LEU A 60 -8.05 -10.22 -5.23
CA LEU A 60 -8.53 -9.06 -4.48
C LEU A 60 -7.40 -8.09 -4.13
N GLY A 61 -6.26 -8.61 -3.68
CA GLY A 61 -5.08 -7.81 -3.33
C GLY A 61 -4.48 -7.10 -4.55
N LEU A 62 -4.38 -7.79 -5.68
CA LEU A 62 -3.97 -7.19 -6.95
C LEU A 62 -4.94 -6.08 -7.34
N LEU A 63 -6.25 -6.36 -7.33
CA LEU A 63 -7.26 -5.37 -7.66
C LEU A 63 -7.13 -4.13 -6.77
N ALA A 64 -7.07 -4.32 -5.45
CA ALA A 64 -6.94 -3.26 -4.46
C ALA A 64 -5.64 -2.43 -4.61
N THR A 65 -4.53 -3.06 -5.01
CA THR A 65 -3.22 -2.38 -5.10
C THR A 65 -2.99 -1.65 -6.43
N LEU A 66 -3.67 -2.04 -7.54
CA LEU A 66 -3.47 -1.49 -8.89
C LEU A 66 -3.73 0.03 -9.02
N ARG A 67 -2.69 0.86 -8.84
CA ARG A 67 -2.79 2.34 -8.66
C ARG A 67 -3.27 3.10 -9.91
N PHE A 68 -3.26 2.44 -11.07
CA PHE A 68 -3.51 3.09 -12.35
C PHE A 68 -4.98 3.46 -12.60
N SER A 69 -5.94 2.81 -11.93
CA SER A 69 -7.36 3.14 -12.06
C SER A 69 -8.22 2.58 -10.92
N PRO A 70 -8.95 3.44 -10.17
CA PRO A 70 -9.81 3.00 -9.06
C PRO A 70 -11.11 2.33 -9.54
N LEU A 71 -11.40 2.34 -10.84
CA LEU A 71 -12.66 1.89 -11.39
C LEU A 71 -12.88 0.38 -11.20
N GLY A 72 -11.82 -0.44 -11.31
CA GLY A 72 -11.90 -1.88 -11.10
C GLY A 72 -12.31 -2.28 -9.68
N PRO A 73 -11.57 -1.83 -8.64
CA PRO A 73 -11.95 -2.06 -7.24
C PRO A 73 -13.31 -1.48 -6.87
N LEU A 74 -13.69 -0.33 -7.44
CA LEU A 74 -15.00 0.27 -7.21
C LEU A 74 -16.12 -0.62 -7.75
N VAL A 75 -16.01 -1.03 -9.03
CA VAL A 75 -16.99 -1.91 -9.67
C VAL A 75 -17.07 -3.25 -8.96
N ALA A 76 -15.94 -3.87 -8.65
CA ALA A 76 -15.93 -5.13 -7.92
C ALA A 76 -16.50 -4.99 -6.50
N GLY A 77 -16.15 -3.92 -5.80
CA GLY A 77 -16.68 -3.60 -4.47
C GLY A 77 -18.19 -3.46 -4.48
N LEU A 78 -18.74 -2.73 -5.46
CA LEU A 78 -20.18 -2.60 -5.66
C LEU A 78 -20.83 -3.95 -6.02
N LEU A 79 -20.26 -4.70 -6.96
CA LEU A 79 -20.81 -6.00 -7.37
C LEU A 79 -20.88 -7.01 -6.22
N LEU A 80 -19.94 -6.95 -5.27
CA LEU A 80 -19.90 -7.84 -4.10
C LEU A 80 -20.79 -7.33 -2.96
N ALA A 81 -20.89 -6.01 -2.75
CA ALA A 81 -21.67 -5.44 -1.64
C ALA A 81 -23.17 -5.30 -1.95
N VAL A 82 -23.54 -4.93 -3.18
CA VAL A 82 -24.93 -4.63 -3.58
C VAL A 82 -25.88 -5.81 -3.36
N PRO A 83 -25.53 -7.08 -3.68
CA PRO A 83 -26.43 -8.21 -3.42
C PRO A 83 -26.83 -8.29 -1.94
N TYR A 84 -25.88 -8.10 -1.02
CA TYR A 84 -26.18 -8.13 0.41
C TYR A 84 -27.05 -6.95 0.84
N VAL A 85 -26.74 -5.74 0.38
CA VAL A 85 -27.57 -4.55 0.66
C VAL A 85 -28.98 -4.72 0.11
N GLY A 86 -29.13 -5.33 -1.07
CA GLY A 86 -30.41 -5.64 -1.68
C GLY A 86 -31.27 -6.57 -0.83
N MET A 87 -30.66 -7.43 0.00
CA MET A 87 -31.42 -8.29 0.91
C MET A 87 -32.18 -7.50 1.99
N PHE A 88 -31.77 -6.26 2.33
CA PHE A 88 -32.52 -5.40 3.26
C PHE A 88 -33.79 -4.80 2.63
N VAL A 89 -33.82 -4.66 1.30
CA VAL A 89 -34.94 -4.05 0.58
C VAL A 89 -35.89 -5.12 0.05
N ALA A 90 -35.35 -6.18 -0.57
CA ALA A 90 -36.11 -7.24 -1.21
C ALA A 90 -35.40 -8.60 -1.03
N PRO A 91 -35.44 -9.19 0.19
CA PRO A 91 -34.67 -10.38 0.54
C PRO A 91 -34.95 -11.57 -0.39
N PHE A 92 -36.23 -11.89 -0.62
CA PHE A 92 -36.61 -13.02 -1.47
C PHE A 92 -36.25 -12.79 -2.93
N SER A 93 -36.52 -11.59 -3.48
CA SER A 93 -36.18 -11.29 -4.89
C SER A 93 -34.68 -11.33 -5.19
N VAL A 94 -33.84 -10.96 -4.21
CA VAL A 94 -32.38 -11.07 -4.37
C VAL A 94 -31.93 -12.53 -4.23
N ARG A 95 -32.45 -13.24 -3.22
CA ARG A 95 -32.15 -14.65 -3.00
C ARG A 95 -32.52 -15.52 -4.20
N ASP A 96 -33.69 -15.29 -4.79
CA ASP A 96 -34.22 -16.06 -5.93
C ASP A 96 -33.43 -15.81 -7.23
N ARG A 97 -32.78 -14.66 -7.36
CA ARG A 97 -31.86 -14.39 -8.48
C ARG A 97 -30.55 -15.16 -8.38
N VAL A 98 -30.17 -15.61 -7.19
CA VAL A 98 -28.96 -16.42 -7.00
C VAL A 98 -29.36 -17.90 -7.07
N PRO A 99 -28.90 -18.64 -8.09
CA PRO A 99 -29.26 -20.05 -8.26
C PRO A 99 -28.74 -20.87 -7.08
N GLU A 100 -29.61 -21.69 -6.51
CA GLU A 100 -29.29 -22.56 -5.37
C GLU A 100 -28.58 -23.86 -5.78
N ASN A 101 -28.85 -24.33 -7.01
CA ASN A 101 -28.49 -25.68 -7.46
C ASN A 101 -27.34 -25.70 -8.46
N TRP A 102 -26.51 -24.65 -8.49
CA TRP A 102 -25.42 -24.61 -9.45
C TRP A 102 -24.36 -25.63 -9.07
N LYS A 103 -23.79 -26.29 -10.08
CA LYS A 103 -22.76 -27.31 -9.89
C LYS A 103 -21.52 -26.94 -10.68
N VAL A 104 -20.36 -27.13 -10.07
CA VAL A 104 -19.06 -26.95 -10.72
C VAL A 104 -18.32 -28.27 -10.60
N LEU A 105 -17.95 -28.85 -11.74
CA LEU A 105 -17.30 -30.17 -11.82
C LEU A 105 -18.08 -31.31 -11.12
N GLY A 106 -19.41 -31.19 -11.06
CA GLY A 106 -20.29 -32.19 -10.43
C GLY A 106 -20.58 -31.94 -8.95
N ASP A 107 -19.80 -31.09 -8.29
CA ASP A 107 -20.00 -30.71 -6.90
C ASP A 107 -20.98 -29.54 -6.76
N PRO A 108 -21.82 -29.53 -5.69
CA PRO A 108 -22.71 -28.41 -5.42
C PRO A 108 -21.89 -27.14 -5.13
N LEU A 109 -22.26 -26.05 -5.79
CA LEU A 109 -21.68 -24.72 -5.57
C LEU A 109 -22.73 -23.85 -4.86
N PRO A 110 -22.75 -23.81 -3.51
CA PRO A 110 -23.73 -23.04 -2.76
C PRO A 110 -23.40 -21.54 -2.79
N LEU A 111 -23.61 -20.89 -3.94
CA LEU A 111 -23.31 -19.46 -4.14
C LEU A 111 -23.99 -18.53 -3.14
N ARG A 112 -25.07 -18.98 -2.51
CA ARG A 112 -25.78 -18.24 -1.47
C ARG A 112 -24.98 -18.17 -0.17
N LEU A 113 -24.08 -19.12 0.11
CA LEU A 113 -23.35 -19.21 1.38
C LEU A 113 -22.56 -17.93 1.70
N PRO A 114 -21.71 -17.37 0.81
CA PRO A 114 -20.97 -16.14 1.14
C PRO A 114 -21.84 -14.89 1.15
N LEU A 115 -23.01 -14.95 0.50
CA LEU A 115 -24.00 -13.89 0.51
C LEU A 115 -24.72 -13.86 1.86
N GLU A 116 -25.25 -14.99 2.31
CA GLU A 116 -26.00 -15.12 3.57
C GLU A 116 -25.12 -14.85 4.80
N ASN A 117 -23.86 -15.30 4.78
CA ASN A 117 -22.93 -15.07 5.87
C ASN A 117 -22.32 -13.65 5.86
N GLY A 118 -22.62 -12.83 4.86
CA GLY A 118 -22.13 -11.46 4.74
C GLY A 118 -20.66 -11.31 4.33
N THR A 119 -19.96 -12.40 3.98
CA THR A 119 -18.56 -12.34 3.56
C THR A 119 -18.37 -11.49 2.30
N LEU A 120 -19.28 -11.59 1.33
CA LEU A 120 -19.23 -10.75 0.12
C LEU A 120 -19.39 -9.28 0.44
N PHE A 121 -20.26 -8.94 1.40
CA PHE A 121 -20.46 -7.58 1.84
C PHE A 121 -19.18 -7.01 2.47
N LEU A 122 -18.55 -7.77 3.37
CA LEU A 122 -17.31 -7.35 4.01
C LEU A 122 -16.19 -7.12 2.98
N ILE A 123 -16.00 -8.06 2.05
CA ILE A 123 -15.01 -7.93 0.96
C ILE A 123 -15.35 -6.71 0.09
N GLY A 124 -16.62 -6.52 -0.26
CA GLY A 124 -17.07 -5.39 -1.07
C GLY A 124 -16.78 -4.05 -0.40
N VAL A 125 -17.10 -3.91 0.88
CA VAL A 125 -16.80 -2.70 1.68
C VAL A 125 -15.30 -2.47 1.79
N LEU A 126 -14.49 -3.51 2.02
CA LEU A 126 -13.03 -3.39 2.06
C LEU A 126 -12.45 -2.87 0.73
N LEU A 127 -12.96 -3.36 -0.41
CA LEU A 127 -12.57 -2.85 -1.73
C LEU A 127 -12.97 -1.39 -1.92
N LEU A 128 -14.18 -1.01 -1.48
CA LEU A 128 -14.62 0.39 -1.52
C LEU A 128 -13.74 1.28 -0.64
N MET A 129 -13.42 0.84 0.58
CA MET A 129 -12.48 1.56 1.45
C MET A 129 -11.09 1.70 0.81
N ALA A 130 -10.61 0.67 0.11
CA ALA A 130 -9.34 0.72 -0.62
C ALA A 130 -9.35 1.77 -1.75
N VAL A 131 -10.50 2.05 -2.38
CA VAL A 131 -10.67 3.12 -3.37
C VAL A 131 -10.53 4.50 -2.74
N PHE A 132 -11.20 4.72 -1.61
CA PHE A 132 -11.26 6.01 -0.92
C PHE A 132 -10.07 6.29 0.01
N SER A 133 -9.14 5.33 0.18
CA SER A 133 -7.94 5.51 0.98
C SER A 133 -6.99 6.55 0.35
N VAL A 134 -7.08 7.79 0.86
CA VAL A 134 -6.28 8.97 0.44
C VAL A 134 -4.77 8.70 0.49
N GLN A 135 -4.32 7.82 1.39
CA GLN A 135 -2.92 7.47 1.59
C GLN A 135 -2.28 6.78 0.37
N ARG A 136 -3.10 6.20 -0.52
CA ARG A 136 -2.67 5.62 -1.80
C ARG A 136 -2.27 6.67 -2.84
N TRP A 137 -2.91 7.83 -2.77
CA TRP A 137 -2.75 8.93 -3.72
C TRP A 137 -1.78 9.99 -3.22
N ARG A 138 -1.50 10.00 -1.92
CA ARG A 138 -0.45 10.82 -1.34
C ARG A 138 0.88 10.34 -1.88
N ARG A 139 1.54 11.19 -2.66
CA ARG A 139 2.97 11.06 -2.97
C ARG A 139 3.67 10.82 -1.64
N TRP A 140 4.41 9.71 -1.55
CA TRP A 140 5.40 9.58 -0.51
C TRP A 140 6.30 10.83 -0.61
N PRO A 141 6.67 11.46 0.52
CA PRO A 141 7.73 12.46 0.50
C PRO A 141 8.89 11.81 -0.25
N ALA A 142 9.30 12.44 -1.34
CA ALA A 142 10.51 12.00 -2.01
C ALA A 142 11.58 11.95 -0.91
N PRO A 143 12.29 10.83 -0.70
CA PRO A 143 13.54 10.93 0.04
C PRO A 143 14.31 12.08 -0.63
N ALA A 144 14.86 12.99 0.17
CA ALA A 144 15.69 14.07 -0.31
C ALA A 144 16.95 13.47 -0.96
N THR A 145 16.81 12.90 -2.14
CA THR A 145 17.90 12.48 -3.02
C THR A 145 18.22 13.72 -3.84
N GLY A 146 19.06 14.56 -3.25
CA GLY A 146 19.31 15.93 -3.68
C GLY A 146 19.47 16.85 -2.46
N ALA A 147 20.39 16.59 -1.52
CA ALA A 147 21.70 17.22 -1.66
C ALA A 147 22.07 17.32 -3.14
N GLU A 148 21.70 18.44 -3.72
CA GLU A 148 22.17 18.89 -5.02
C GLU A 148 23.70 18.87 -4.94
N LEU A 149 24.30 17.75 -5.36
CA LEU A 149 25.55 17.84 -6.08
C LEU A 149 25.17 18.62 -7.32
N THR A 150 25.43 19.92 -7.26
CA THR A 150 25.41 20.84 -8.38
C THR A 150 25.89 20.07 -9.62
N PRO A 151 25.14 20.05 -10.72
CA PRO A 151 25.72 19.67 -11.98
C PRO A 151 26.91 20.60 -12.19
N VAL A 152 28.13 20.08 -12.09
CA VAL A 152 29.25 20.68 -12.81
C VAL A 152 28.81 20.61 -14.26
N ASP A 153 28.55 21.78 -14.85
CA ASP A 153 28.43 21.95 -16.30
C ASP A 153 29.57 21.15 -16.93
N GLN A 154 29.26 19.97 -17.45
CA GLN A 154 30.11 19.36 -18.45
C GLN A 154 29.87 20.18 -19.70
N PRO A 155 30.88 20.88 -20.22
CA PRO A 155 30.71 21.66 -21.43
C PRO A 155 30.29 20.71 -22.55
N ASP A 156 29.30 21.12 -23.34
CA ASP A 156 28.90 20.47 -24.58
C ASP A 156 30.13 20.10 -25.41
N GLU A 157 30.44 18.80 -25.51
CA GLU A 157 31.25 18.26 -26.60
C GLU A 157 30.45 18.39 -27.90
N THR A 158 30.42 19.62 -28.42
CA THR A 158 30.23 19.83 -29.85
C THR A 158 31.48 19.32 -30.56
N PRO A 159 31.38 18.51 -31.62
CA PRO A 159 32.55 18.13 -32.41
C PRO A 159 33.07 19.39 -33.11
N ARG A 160 34.01 20.10 -32.48
CA ARG A 160 34.69 21.26 -33.08
C ARG A 160 35.59 20.76 -34.21
N SER A 161 35.11 20.94 -35.43
CA SER A 161 35.96 21.00 -36.63
C SER A 161 36.97 22.15 -36.47
N PHE A 162 38.25 21.87 -36.73
CA PHE A 162 39.38 22.80 -36.68
C PHE A 162 39.35 23.82 -37.83
N GLY A 163 38.35 24.70 -37.87
CA GLY A 163 38.14 25.61 -39.01
C GLY A 163 37.86 27.07 -38.69
N ASP A 164 37.08 27.38 -37.66
CA ASP A 164 36.43 28.70 -37.59
C ASP A 164 36.80 29.45 -36.30
N TRP A 165 37.83 30.30 -36.37
CA TRP A 165 38.09 31.34 -35.37
C TRP A 165 37.91 32.72 -36.02
N PRO A 166 36.94 33.55 -35.59
CA PRO A 166 36.87 34.94 -36.00
C PRO A 166 37.87 35.78 -35.19
N PRO A 167 38.59 36.75 -35.80
CA PRO A 167 39.59 37.53 -35.09
C PRO A 167 38.88 38.56 -34.20
N ALA A 168 39.23 38.62 -32.92
CA ALA A 168 38.74 39.64 -32.02
C ALA A 168 39.89 40.55 -31.62
N ASP A 169 39.91 41.71 -32.27
CA ASP A 169 40.68 42.90 -31.94
C ASP A 169 40.51 43.31 -30.47
N ALA A 170 41.56 43.94 -29.97
CA ALA A 170 41.71 44.49 -28.64
C ALA A 170 40.51 45.33 -28.16
N ARG A 171 39.93 44.93 -27.03
CA ARG A 171 39.30 45.85 -26.08
C ARG A 171 39.61 45.38 -24.66
N GLN A 172 40.20 46.30 -23.90
CA GLN A 172 40.67 46.14 -22.53
C GLN A 172 39.49 45.82 -21.59
N ASP A 173 39.57 44.69 -20.88
CA ASP A 173 38.76 44.46 -19.67
C ASP A 173 39.56 44.90 -18.43
N PRO A 174 38.97 45.65 -17.47
CA PRO A 174 39.63 46.01 -16.23
C PRO A 174 39.74 44.81 -15.28
N ASP A 175 40.88 44.73 -14.61
CA ASP A 175 41.24 43.74 -13.59
C ASP A 175 40.17 43.65 -12.46
N PRO A 176 39.49 42.51 -12.24
CA PRO A 176 38.51 42.40 -11.16
C PRO A 176 39.21 42.23 -9.81
N ALA A 177 38.89 43.13 -8.87
CA ALA A 177 39.35 43.08 -7.48
C ALA A 177 38.95 41.77 -6.77
N PRO A 178 39.73 41.28 -5.79
CA PRO A 178 39.47 40.00 -5.13
C PRO A 178 38.17 40.02 -4.32
N LEU A 179 37.44 38.89 -4.38
CA LEU A 179 36.18 38.64 -3.68
C LEU A 179 36.37 38.71 -2.16
N SER A 180 35.83 39.74 -1.51
CA SER A 180 35.75 39.80 -0.06
C SER A 180 34.60 38.93 0.45
N LEU A 181 34.92 37.95 1.29
CA LEU A 181 33.96 37.21 2.09
C LEU A 181 33.22 38.20 3.00
N GLY A 182 31.92 38.38 2.78
CA GLY A 182 31.07 39.30 3.53
C GLY A 182 30.87 38.86 4.98
N TYR A 183 31.84 39.18 5.84
CA TYR A 183 31.69 39.18 7.29
C TYR A 183 31.59 40.64 7.76
N PRO A 184 30.52 41.04 8.48
CA PRO A 184 30.47 42.37 9.07
C PRO A 184 31.43 42.47 10.26
N ASP A 185 32.28 43.51 10.24
CA ASP A 185 33.38 43.77 11.20
C ASP A 185 32.96 44.49 12.50
N THR A 186 31.72 44.31 12.98
CA THR A 186 31.30 44.89 14.28
C THR A 186 30.50 43.91 15.13
N PRO A 187 31.01 43.51 16.32
CA PRO A 187 30.23 42.72 17.26
C PRO A 187 29.35 43.65 18.10
N THR A 188 28.04 43.61 17.90
CA THR A 188 27.10 44.30 18.81
C THR A 188 25.84 43.47 18.98
N GLU A 189 25.94 42.36 19.72
CA GLU A 189 24.89 41.79 20.57
C GLU A 189 25.53 40.63 21.35
N PRO A 190 25.48 40.57 22.70
CA PRO A 190 25.93 39.37 23.40
C PRO A 190 24.92 38.25 23.13
N LEU A 191 25.29 37.31 22.27
CA LEU A 191 24.61 36.03 22.12
C LEU A 191 24.40 35.41 23.52
N PRO A 192 23.22 34.87 23.85
CA PRO A 192 22.98 34.26 25.14
C PRO A 192 24.02 33.16 25.37
N ARG A 193 24.85 33.33 26.40
CA ARG A 193 25.80 32.33 26.88
C ARG A 193 25.06 31.00 27.02
N ARG A 194 25.32 30.05 26.12
CA ARG A 194 25.09 28.63 26.37
C ARG A 194 26.07 28.23 27.48
N THR A 195 25.62 28.37 28.72
CA THR A 195 26.18 27.63 29.85
C THR A 195 26.13 26.14 29.50
N GLY A 196 27.24 25.44 29.79
CA GLY A 196 27.43 24.05 29.41
C GLY A 196 26.26 23.16 29.78
N GLY A 197 25.90 22.27 28.87
CA GLY A 197 24.77 21.36 29.04
C GLY A 197 24.56 20.55 27.78
N GLU A 198 25.31 19.46 27.66
CA GLU A 198 24.98 18.19 27.01
C GLU A 198 24.11 18.27 25.72
N SER A 199 24.73 17.93 24.59
CA SER A 199 23.97 17.67 23.37
C SER A 199 22.98 16.50 23.60
N PRO A 200 21.77 16.54 23.03
CA PRO A 200 20.79 15.44 23.17
C PRO A 200 21.29 14.10 22.59
N TRP A 201 22.40 14.13 21.86
CA TRP A 201 22.92 13.00 21.08
C TRP A 201 24.22 12.42 21.66
N SER A 202 24.70 12.92 22.80
CA SER A 202 25.98 12.50 23.40
C SER A 202 25.86 11.79 24.75
N ALA A 203 24.67 11.32 25.16
CA ALA A 203 24.53 10.53 26.37
C ALA A 203 24.38 9.02 26.05
N PRO A 204 25.28 8.13 26.52
CA PRO A 204 25.04 6.69 26.50
C PRO A 204 23.89 6.33 27.48
N PRO A 205 23.22 5.17 27.30
CA PRO A 205 22.03 4.83 28.07
C PRO A 205 22.35 4.76 29.57
N ARG A 206 21.76 5.65 30.37
CA ARG A 206 21.80 5.55 31.83
C ARG A 206 20.91 4.37 32.25
N ALA A 207 21.53 3.33 32.80
CA ALA A 207 20.83 2.27 33.51
C ALA A 207 20.00 2.90 34.64
N THR A 208 18.68 2.74 34.58
CA THR A 208 17.79 3.10 35.68
C THR A 208 18.11 2.22 36.88
N GLY A 209 18.58 2.87 37.95
CA GLY A 209 19.06 2.25 39.17
C GLY A 209 18.03 1.35 39.84
N ARG A 210 18.50 0.16 40.20
CA ARG A 210 18.03 -0.66 41.32
C ARG A 210 18.21 0.13 42.62
N PRO A 211 17.18 0.34 43.45
CA PRO A 211 17.40 0.85 44.79
C PRO A 211 17.93 -0.30 45.67
N GLU A 212 19.22 -0.24 46.00
CA GLU A 212 19.81 -0.94 47.14
C GLU A 212 20.09 0.05 48.27
N GLY A 213 19.77 -0.38 49.49
CA GLY A 213 20.01 0.30 50.76
C GLY A 213 18.81 0.08 51.69
N THR A 214 18.90 -0.51 52.88
CA THR A 214 20.08 -0.74 53.73
C THR A 214 19.71 -1.77 54.82
N ALA A 215 20.72 -2.49 55.33
CA ALA A 215 20.71 -3.35 56.53
C ALA A 215 20.20 -2.61 57.79
N GLU A 216 19.80 -3.22 58.91
CA GLU A 216 20.59 -4.11 59.79
C GLU A 216 19.75 -4.55 61.02
N THR A 217 20.08 -5.72 61.61
CA THR A 217 19.93 -6.17 63.04
C THR A 217 18.53 -6.14 63.70
N ARG A 218 17.99 -7.20 64.31
CA ARG A 218 18.51 -8.11 65.35
C ARG A 218 17.52 -9.26 65.55
#